data_AF-A0A2V9LEY2-F1
#
_entry.id   AF-A0A2V9LEY2-F1
#
_cell.length_a   1.000
_cell.length_b   1.000
_cell.length_c   1.000
_cell.angle_alpha   90.00
_cell.angle_beta   90.00
_cell.angle_gamma   90.00
#
_symmetry.space_group_name_H-M   'P 1'
#
loop_
_entity.id
_entity.type
_entity.pdbx_description
1 polymer ?
#
loop_
_entity_poly.entity_id
_entity_poly.type
_entity_poly.pdbx_seq_one_letter_code
_entity_poly.pdbx_strand_id
1 'polypeptide(L)'
;EGFGLPVLEAMAHGAPVVASKTSALPEVGGNAALYIDPRDPKDIAEKVRQVAEDEPLRQWLIAKGLGRVPRFTWRRTAEATLAVYNEVLTS
;
A
#
# COMPACT_ATOMS: atom_id res chain seq x y z
N GLU A 1 -5.78 -10.06 6.23
CA GLU A 1 -5.60 -9.41 4.92
C GLU A 1 -4.81 -10.32 3.99
N GLY A 2 -5.28 -10.45 2.75
CA GLY A 2 -4.52 -11.06 1.65
C GLY A 2 -3.46 -10.08 1.13
N PHE A 3 -3.40 -9.85 -0.19
CA PHE A 3 -2.40 -8.98 -0.81
C PHE A 3 -2.45 -7.51 -0.33
N GLY A 4 -3.63 -6.98 0.02
CA GLY A 4 -3.79 -5.56 0.39
C GLY A 4 -4.32 -4.68 -0.74
N LEU A 5 -5.20 -5.20 -1.59
CA LEU A 5 -5.89 -4.42 -2.64
C LEU A 5 -6.58 -3.15 -2.11
N PRO A 6 -7.26 -3.15 -0.94
CA PRO A 6 -7.88 -1.94 -0.41
C PRO A 6 -6.87 -0.79 -0.19
N VAL A 7 -5.61 -1.10 0.14
CA VAL A 7 -4.54 -0.10 0.28
C VAL A 7 -4.22 0.54 -1.06
N LEU A 8 -4.11 -0.26 -2.13
CA LEU A 8 -3.83 0.25 -3.48
C LEU A 8 -5.00 1.07 -4.04
N GLU A 9 -6.23 0.63 -3.79
CA GLU A 9 -7.45 1.36 -4.19
C GLU A 9 -7.50 2.73 -3.51
N ALA A 10 -7.29 2.79 -2.19
CA ALA A 10 -7.23 4.05 -1.46
C ALA A 10 -6.13 4.99 -2.01
N MET A 11 -4.92 4.46 -2.25
CA MET A 11 -3.82 5.24 -2.84
C MET A 11 -4.16 5.76 -4.25
N ALA A 12 -4.82 4.95 -5.08
CA ALA A 12 -5.20 5.33 -6.44
C ALA A 12 -6.27 6.44 -6.47
N HIS A 13 -7.13 6.48 -5.44
CA HIS A 13 -8.11 7.54 -5.25
C HIS A 13 -7.57 8.77 -4.51
N GLY A 14 -6.27 8.80 -4.20
CA GLY A 14 -5.65 9.93 -3.49
C GLY A 14 -6.08 10.04 -2.03
N ALA A 15 -6.47 8.93 -1.40
CA ALA A 15 -6.73 8.88 0.03
C ALA A 15 -5.45 8.50 0.80
N PRO A 16 -5.10 9.18 1.90
CA PRO A 16 -3.99 8.78 2.75
C PRO A 16 -4.32 7.44 3.45
N VAL A 17 -3.34 6.55 3.57
CA VAL A 17 -3.54 5.22 4.14
C VAL A 17 -2.93 5.11 5.53
N VAL A 18 -3.74 4.69 6.50
CA VAL A 18 -3.30 4.14 7.78
C VAL A 18 -3.54 2.63 7.74
N ALA A 19 -2.51 1.83 7.96
CA ALA A 19 -2.58 0.37 7.81
C ALA A 19 -1.82 -0.36 8.92
N SER A 20 -2.19 -1.61 9.21
CA SER A 20 -1.44 -2.41 10.19
C SER A 20 -0.03 -2.73 9.68
N LYS A 21 0.95 -2.78 10.58
CA LYS A 21 2.34 -3.18 10.26
C LYS A 21 2.52 -4.70 10.10
N THR A 22 1.51 -5.41 9.59
CA THR A 22 1.49 -6.88 9.54
C THR A 22 1.09 -7.42 8.16
N SER A 23 1.43 -8.68 7.88
CA SER A 23 1.14 -9.37 6.61
C SER A 23 1.77 -8.65 5.40
N ALA A 24 1.12 -8.67 4.25
CA ALA A 24 1.55 -8.05 3.00
C ALA A 24 1.39 -6.51 2.99
N LEU A 25 0.79 -5.89 4.01
CA LEU A 25 0.51 -4.46 3.99
C LEU A 25 1.77 -3.58 3.98
N PRO A 26 2.86 -3.90 4.70
CA PRO A 26 4.13 -3.18 4.56
C PRO A 26 4.74 -3.30 3.18
N GLU A 27 4.55 -4.44 2.51
CA GLU A 27 5.06 -4.72 1.17
C GLU A 27 4.27 -3.97 0.11
N VAL A 28 2.94 -3.89 0.25
CA VAL A 28 2.06 -3.17 -0.68
C VAL A 28 1.98 -1.68 -0.39
N GLY A 29 2.07 -1.25 0.87
CA GLY A 29 2.04 0.15 1.28
C GLY A 29 3.40 0.84 1.24
N GLY A 30 4.50 0.12 1.47
CA GLY A 30 5.86 0.68 1.53
C GLY A 30 5.95 1.94 2.39
N ASN A 31 6.58 2.99 1.88
CA ASN A 31 6.65 4.30 2.55
C ASN A 31 5.47 5.24 2.21
N ALA A 32 4.40 4.72 1.60
CA ALA A 32 3.22 5.49 1.22
C ALA A 32 2.03 5.33 2.20
N ALA A 33 2.21 4.54 3.26
CA ALA A 33 1.23 4.35 4.32
C ALA A 33 1.85 4.69 5.68
N LEU A 34 1.00 5.14 6.60
CA LEU A 34 1.34 5.28 8.01
C LEU A 34 0.95 3.99 8.75
N TYR A 35 1.91 3.35 9.41
CA TYR A 35 1.67 2.03 10.02
C TYR A 35 1.30 2.10 11.49
N ILE A 36 0.30 1.32 11.89
CA ILE A 36 -0.15 1.13 13.28
C ILE A 36 0.20 -0.27 13.81
N ASP A 37 0.24 -0.40 15.14
CA ASP A 37 0.07 -1.69 15.82
C ASP A 37 -1.44 -1.99 15.94
N PRO A 38 -1.96 -3.06 15.30
CA PRO A 38 -3.38 -3.39 15.37
C PRO A 38 -3.84 -3.85 16.75
N ARG A 39 -2.92 -4.14 17.68
CA ARG A 39 -3.23 -4.54 19.06
C ARG A 39 -3.23 -3.37 20.03
N ASP A 40 -2.91 -2.16 19.57
CA ASP A 40 -2.90 -0.96 20.39
C ASP A 40 -3.95 0.06 19.90
N PRO A 41 -5.13 0.11 20.55
CA PRO A 41 -6.17 1.08 20.20
C PRO A 41 -5.73 2.54 20.31
N LYS A 42 -4.76 2.86 21.18
CA LYS A 42 -4.25 4.23 21.33
C LYS A 42 -3.41 4.62 20.11
N ASP A 43 -2.54 3.73 19.66
CA ASP A 43 -1.73 3.93 18.45
C ASP A 43 -2.61 4.13 17.21
N ILE A 44 -3.68 3.34 17.08
CA ILE A 44 -4.67 3.50 16.01
C ILE A 44 -5.29 4.91 16.06
N ALA A 45 -5.83 5.30 17.21
CA ALA A 45 -6.49 6.61 17.36
C ALA A 45 -5.52 7.77 17.10
N GLU A 46 -4.30 7.69 17.63
CA GLU A 46 -3.28 8.72 17.45
C GLU A 46 -2.90 8.91 15.99
N LYS A 47 -2.63 7.81 15.26
CA LYS A 47 -2.19 7.90 13.86
C LYS A 47 -3.32 8.27 12.91
N VAL A 48 -4.56 7.85 13.17
CA VAL A 48 -5.73 8.33 12.42
C VAL A 48 -5.91 9.84 12.63
N ARG A 49 -5.83 10.31 13.88
CA ARG A 49 -5.90 11.74 14.20
C ARG A 49 -4.76 12.52 13.56
N GLN A 50 -3.53 11.99 13.59
CA GLN A 50 -2.37 12.61 12.96
C GLN A 50 -2.62 12.84 11.47
N VAL A 51 -3.11 11.86 10.73
CA VAL A 51 -3.43 12.00 9.30
C VAL A 51 -4.58 12.99 9.05
N ALA A 52 -5.53 13.11 9.99
CA ALA A 52 -6.64 14.05 9.88
C ALA A 52 -6.21 15.51 10.15
N GLU A 53 -5.33 15.73 11.13
CA GLU A 53 -4.95 17.06 11.61
C GLU A 53 -3.69 17.62 10.93
N ASP A 54 -2.74 16.78 10.53
CA ASP A 54 -1.47 17.17 9.89
C ASP A 54 -1.60 17.19 8.36
N GLU A 55 -1.91 18.37 7.80
CA GLU A 55 -2.02 18.57 6.35
C GLU A 55 -0.72 18.24 5.59
N PRO A 56 0.48 18.71 6.00
CA PRO A 56 1.73 18.30 5.37
C PRO A 56 1.92 16.78 5.28
N LEU A 57 1.69 16.06 6.38
CA LEU A 57 1.79 14.60 6.40
C LEU A 57 0.77 13.96 5.43
N ARG A 58 -0.48 14.42 5.46
CA ARG A 58 -1.54 13.92 4.58
C ARG A 58 -1.16 14.10 3.12
N GLN A 59 -0.75 15.30 2.70
CA GLN A 59 -0.33 15.56 1.32
C GLN A 59 0.88 14.72 0.92
N TRP A 60 1.83 14.52 1.84
CA TRP A 60 2.97 13.66 1.60
C TRP A 60 2.56 12.20 1.36
N LEU A 61 1.66 11.65 2.18
CA LEU A 61 1.15 10.28 2.02
C LEU A 61 0.38 10.12 0.70
N ILE A 62 -0.45 11.09 0.33
CA ILE A 62 -1.21 11.08 -0.93
C ILE A 62 -0.25 11.07 -2.13
N ALA A 63 0.73 11.96 -2.16
CA ALA A 63 1.72 12.01 -3.23
C ALA A 63 2.53 10.71 -3.34
N LYS A 64 2.93 10.13 -2.19
CA LYS A 64 3.62 8.84 -2.16
C LYS A 64 2.72 7.69 -2.63
N GLY A 65 1.44 7.68 -2.25
CA GLY A 65 0.45 6.70 -2.67
C GLY A 65 0.26 6.70 -4.18
N LEU A 66 -0.03 7.86 -4.76
CA LEU A 66 -0.18 8.03 -6.20
C LEU A 66 1.08 7.61 -6.98
N GLY A 67 2.28 7.92 -6.46
CA GLY A 67 3.54 7.47 -7.06
C GLY A 67 3.81 5.97 -6.92
N ARG A 68 3.13 5.29 -6.00
CA ARG A 68 3.32 3.86 -5.72
C ARG A 68 2.41 2.96 -6.56
N VAL A 69 1.17 3.37 -6.81
CA VAL A 69 0.15 2.62 -7.56
C VAL A 69 0.65 2.07 -8.91
N PRO A 70 1.42 2.81 -9.74
CA PRO A 70 1.91 2.28 -11.02
C PRO A 70 2.80 1.05 -10.92
N ARG A 71 3.28 0.70 -9.72
CA ARG A 71 4.03 -0.55 -9.47
C ARG A 71 3.17 -1.80 -9.50
N PHE A 72 1.86 -1.66 -9.28
CA PHE A 72 0.94 -2.77 -9.04
C PHE A 72 -0.17 -2.80 -10.10
N THR A 73 0.21 -3.02 -11.36
CA THR A 73 -0.75 -3.12 -12.47
C THR A 73 -0.97 -4.57 -12.89
N TRP A 74 -2.20 -4.89 -13.28
CA TRP A 74 -2.53 -6.21 -13.83
C TRP A 74 -1.67 -6.59 -15.03
N ARG A 75 -1.33 -5.61 -15.87
CA ARG A 75 -0.43 -5.81 -17.00
C ARG A 75 0.95 -6.31 -16.55
N ARG A 76 1.57 -5.66 -15.55
CA ARG A 76 2.86 -6.11 -15.01
C ARG A 76 2.77 -7.49 -14.40
N THR A 77 1.70 -7.79 -13.67
CA THR A 77 1.46 -9.13 -13.13
C THR A 77 1.37 -10.18 -14.24
N ALA A 78 0.64 -9.90 -15.32
CA ALA A 78 0.51 -10.80 -16.46
C ALA A 78 1.84 -11.00 -17.20
N GLU A 79 2.58 -9.92 -17.47
CA GLU A 79 3.90 -9.96 -18.12
C GLU A 79 4.91 -10.77 -17.29
N ALA A 80 4.97 -10.54 -15.96
CA ALA A 80 5.85 -11.28 -15.06
C ALA A 80 5.47 -12.77 -14.96
N THR A 81 4.17 -13.07 -14.93
CA THR A 81 3.69 -14.46 -14.89
C THR A 81 4.02 -15.21 -16.19
N LEU A 82 3.80 -14.55 -17.33
CA LEU A 82 4.12 -15.12 -18.65
C LEU A 82 5.62 -15.40 -18.80
N ALA A 83 6.48 -14.53 -18.26
CA ALA A 83 7.93 -14.75 -18.29
C ALA A 83 8.32 -16.07 -17.61
N VAL A 84 7.74 -16.37 -16.44
CA VAL A 84 7.97 -17.63 -15.72
C VAL A 84 7.46 -18.84 -16.51
N TYR A 85 6.28 -18.74 -17.13
CA TYR A 85 5.76 -19.82 -17.98
C TYR A 85 6.69 -20.12 -19.17
N ASN A 86 7.22 -19.08 -19.81
CA ASN A 86 8.16 -19.25 -20.91
C ASN A 86 9.46 -19.91 -20.43
N GLU A 87 10.01 -19.49 -19.29
CA GLU A 87 11.23 -20.08 -18.71
C GLU A 87 11.07 -21.61 -18.54
N VAL A 88 9.97 -22.04 -17.92
CA VAL A 88 9.70 -23.46 -17.66
C VAL A 88 9.46 -24.25 -18.96
N LEU A 89 8.84 -23.66 -19.98
CA LEU A 89 8.61 -24.33 -21.28
C LEU A 89 9.86 -24.40 -22.16
N THR A 90 10.83 -23.52 -21.93
CA THR A 90 12.12 -23.50 -22.65
C THR A 90 13.25 -24.23 -21.91
N SER A 91 12.96 -24.77 -20.72
CA SER A 91 13.87 -25.60 -19.91
C SER A 91 13.77 -27.08 -20.31
#